data_AF-A0A821RD37-F1
#
_entry.id   AF-A0A821RD37-F1
#
_cell.length_a   1.000
_cell.length_b   1.000
_cell.length_c   1.000
_cell.angle_alpha   90.00
_cell.angle_beta   90.00
_cell.angle_gamma   90.00
#
_symmetry.space_group_name_H-M   'P 1'
#
loop_
_entity.id
_entity.type
_entity.pdbx_description
1 polymer ?
#
loop_
_entity_poly.entity_id
_entity_poly.type
_entity_poly.pdbx_seq_one_letter_code
_entity_poly.pdbx_strand_id
1 'polypeptide(L)'
;MGSSGSKQSYDVSDYQPRQIFTDPSSYNIDKNEHYSNDILQPATRQFHPAAPLIMPIQSTVKCNQCGMIFANDEVLFKHKARFCIGNKSSDIRRKPNYLDNAEINNYTRENYLTNQPTLRKVVTHSSPVEKKIEAVKEWKTQRSILQSVQDMEDRILIDSQKTQKLANDLKKRTQDYNHILAEYEQLQAQERDLLREMFNLQGQSRLYFNQPNDLTEYERNQLEVLHRQNTRLRQERQIIQNKLEDFIVRDSQSSLTPNHESHKLLSDMKEQQDQNEKALIYLRRRLVYHNSSLRTSNDSPSLPHIHSSERAASDDVKSLRNVYLQSGGYDPNVLTQYNDLEHRLRYYEYYPWMKDYPEPLKQYRCI
;
A
#
# COMPACT_ATOMS: atom_id res chain seq x y z
N MET A 1 38.64 3.97 -78.65
CA MET A 1 37.96 5.12 -78.03
C MET A 1 37.68 4.79 -76.57
N GLY A 2 38.01 5.71 -75.64
CA GLY A 2 37.61 5.69 -74.22
C GLY A 2 38.50 4.83 -73.31
N SER A 3 39.64 5.31 -72.84
CA SER A 3 39.91 6.29 -71.77
C SER A 3 39.75 5.72 -70.35
N SER A 4 40.92 5.54 -69.75
CA SER A 4 41.24 5.24 -68.35
C SER A 4 40.67 6.27 -67.37
N GLY A 5 40.04 5.80 -66.29
CA GLY A 5 39.53 6.60 -65.18
C GLY A 5 40.19 6.20 -63.86
N SER A 6 40.94 7.14 -63.31
CA SER A 6 41.78 7.10 -62.12
C SER A 6 40.96 6.97 -60.83
N LYS A 7 41.44 6.14 -59.89
CA LYS A 7 40.95 6.10 -58.50
C LYS A 7 41.63 7.21 -57.69
N GLN A 8 40.85 8.10 -57.10
CA GLN A 8 41.29 9.02 -56.05
C GLN A 8 40.80 8.49 -54.69
N SER A 9 41.75 8.26 -53.78
CA SER A 9 41.51 8.02 -52.36
C SER A 9 41.37 9.37 -51.66
N TYR A 10 40.30 9.55 -50.89
CA TYR A 10 40.19 10.67 -49.96
C TYR A 10 40.42 10.14 -48.54
N ASP A 11 41.49 10.66 -47.95
CA ASP A 11 41.80 10.61 -46.52
C ASP A 11 40.75 11.44 -45.75
N VAL A 12 40.18 10.87 -44.70
CA VAL A 12 39.28 11.58 -43.78
C VAL A 12 39.91 11.53 -42.39
N SER A 13 40.77 12.51 -42.13
CA SER A 13 41.27 12.86 -40.80
C SER A 13 40.69 14.23 -40.40
N ASP A 14 40.41 14.36 -39.10
CA ASP A 14 40.04 15.57 -38.36
C ASP A 14 38.56 15.98 -38.35
N TYR A 15 37.81 15.34 -37.45
CA TYR A 15 36.59 15.90 -36.88
C TYR A 15 36.79 16.09 -35.37
N GLN A 16 37.05 17.33 -34.93
CA GLN A 16 36.95 17.71 -33.53
C GLN A 16 35.54 18.25 -33.24
N PRO A 17 34.85 17.79 -32.17
CA PRO A 17 33.54 18.32 -31.81
C PRO A 17 33.69 19.68 -31.10
N ARG A 18 33.03 20.71 -31.64
CA ARG A 18 32.82 22.00 -30.98
C ARG A 18 31.90 21.82 -29.76
N GLN A 19 32.39 22.20 -28.59
CA GLN A 19 31.55 22.38 -27.41
C GLN A 19 30.74 23.68 -27.57
N ILE A 20 29.41 23.55 -27.58
CA ILE A 20 28.49 24.68 -27.53
C ILE A 20 28.16 24.92 -26.06
N PHE A 21 28.67 26.03 -25.52
CA PHE A 21 28.19 26.64 -24.29
C PHE A 21 26.86 27.35 -24.59
N THR A 22 25.79 26.97 -23.90
CA THR A 22 24.56 27.77 -23.82
C THR A 22 24.34 28.20 -22.37
N ASP A 23 24.52 29.50 -22.12
CA ASP A 23 24.03 30.21 -20.94
C ASP A 23 22.48 30.21 -20.93
N PRO A 24 21.82 29.88 -19.81
CA PRO A 24 20.38 30.07 -19.67
C PRO A 24 20.13 31.34 -18.83
N SER A 25 19.94 32.47 -19.49
CA SER A 25 19.41 33.67 -18.84
C SER A 25 18.59 34.48 -19.84
N SER A 26 17.40 34.88 -19.39
CA SER A 26 16.46 35.81 -20.00
C SER A 26 15.56 35.28 -21.13
N TYR A 27 14.39 34.78 -20.75
CA TYR A 27 13.16 35.07 -21.48
C TYR A 27 12.08 35.54 -20.51
N ASN A 28 11.96 36.87 -20.42
CA ASN A 28 10.71 37.55 -20.09
C ASN A 28 9.81 37.43 -21.32
N ILE A 29 8.65 36.81 -21.19
CA ILE A 29 7.58 36.89 -22.19
C ILE A 29 6.38 37.51 -21.49
N ASP A 30 6.17 38.78 -21.81
CA ASP A 30 5.00 39.56 -21.46
C ASP A 30 4.07 39.54 -22.69
N LYS A 31 2.83 39.11 -22.45
CA LYS A 31 1.56 39.53 -23.07
C LYS A 31 1.18 39.15 -24.51
N ASN A 32 -0.05 38.66 -24.54
CA ASN A 32 -1.13 38.94 -25.48
C ASN A 32 -0.96 38.45 -26.91
N GLU A 33 -1.58 37.31 -27.22
CA GLU A 33 -2.43 37.22 -28.41
C GLU A 33 -3.72 36.43 -28.10
N HIS A 34 -4.83 37.04 -28.50
CA HIS A 34 -6.16 36.48 -28.56
C HIS A 34 -6.19 35.18 -29.37
N TYR A 35 -6.72 34.11 -28.78
CA TYR A 35 -7.24 33.00 -29.55
C TYR A 35 -8.68 32.68 -29.16
N SER A 36 -9.48 32.72 -30.22
CA SER A 36 -10.86 32.32 -30.45
C SER A 36 -11.48 31.35 -29.45
N ASN A 37 -12.66 31.75 -28.96
CA ASN A 37 -13.68 30.87 -28.40
C ASN A 37 -14.26 30.02 -29.53
N ASP A 38 -13.80 28.77 -29.64
CA ASP A 38 -14.57 27.73 -30.31
C ASP A 38 -15.18 26.77 -29.28
N ILE A 39 -16.50 26.72 -29.38
CA ILE A 39 -17.45 25.98 -28.57
C ILE A 39 -17.23 24.49 -28.79
N LEU A 40 -16.60 23.82 -27.83
CA LEU A 40 -16.69 22.37 -27.67
C LEU A 40 -17.36 22.08 -26.32
N GLN A 41 -18.51 21.44 -26.42
CA GLN A 41 -19.36 21.04 -25.31
C GLN A 41 -18.57 20.19 -24.30
N PRO A 42 -18.71 20.43 -22.99
CA PRO A 42 -18.10 19.55 -21.99
C PRO A 42 -18.86 18.21 -22.00
N ALA A 43 -18.14 17.14 -22.31
CA ALA A 43 -18.58 15.79 -22.03
C ALA A 43 -18.95 15.70 -20.54
N THR A 44 -20.22 15.43 -20.29
CA THR A 44 -20.78 15.14 -18.96
C THR A 44 -20.10 13.90 -18.40
N ARG A 45 -18.98 14.11 -17.67
CA ARG A 45 -18.45 13.12 -16.74
C ARG A 45 -19.51 12.91 -15.67
N GLN A 46 -20.24 11.79 -15.78
CA GLN A 46 -21.02 11.25 -14.68
C GLN A 46 -20.05 10.96 -13.53
N PHE A 47 -20.00 11.89 -12.58
CA PHE A 47 -19.41 11.64 -11.28
C PHE A 47 -20.27 10.59 -10.59
N HIS A 48 -19.79 9.34 -10.57
CA HIS A 48 -20.28 8.37 -9.61
C HIS A 48 -19.95 8.92 -8.21
N PRO A 49 -20.94 9.12 -7.33
CA PRO A 49 -20.66 9.50 -5.95
C PRO A 49 -19.81 8.40 -5.33
N ALA A 50 -18.67 8.79 -4.76
CA ALA A 50 -17.83 7.90 -3.97
C ALA A 50 -18.70 7.18 -2.95
N ALA A 51 -18.63 5.85 -2.95
CA ALA A 51 -19.35 5.03 -2.00
C ALA A 51 -19.07 5.55 -0.58
N PRO A 52 -20.10 5.86 0.23
CA PRO A 52 -19.90 6.35 1.58
C PRO A 52 -19.12 5.27 2.33
N LEU A 53 -17.98 5.65 2.91
CA LEU A 53 -17.21 4.82 3.81
C LEU A 53 -18.15 4.42 4.95
N ILE A 54 -18.63 3.16 4.91
CA ILE A 54 -19.41 2.55 5.99
C ILE A 54 -18.43 2.39 7.15
N MET A 55 -18.34 3.42 7.98
CA MET A 55 -17.66 3.32 9.26
C MET A 55 -18.36 2.21 10.05
N PRO A 56 -17.61 1.27 10.65
CA PRO A 56 -18.21 0.21 11.45
C PRO A 56 -19.07 0.87 12.52
N ILE A 57 -20.37 0.54 12.52
CA ILE A 57 -21.33 1.00 13.50
C ILE A 57 -20.80 0.53 14.85
N GLN A 58 -20.13 1.41 15.58
CA GLN A 58 -19.66 1.12 16.93
C GLN A 58 -20.91 0.75 17.73
N SER A 59 -20.90 -0.46 18.28
CA SER A 59 -22.02 -1.00 19.03
C SER A 59 -22.29 -0.09 20.22
N THR A 60 -23.31 0.76 20.10
CA THR A 60 -23.71 1.63 21.21
C THR A 60 -24.43 0.80 22.26
N VAL A 61 -24.08 1.03 23.54
CA VAL A 61 -24.62 0.25 24.66
C VAL A 61 -25.53 1.14 25.49
N LYS A 62 -26.76 0.70 25.72
CA LYS A 62 -27.78 1.46 26.47
C LYS A 62 -27.82 1.01 27.93
N CYS A 63 -27.80 1.97 28.86
CA CYS A 63 -28.05 1.69 30.28
C CYS A 63 -29.51 1.29 30.49
N ASN A 64 -29.74 0.09 31.00
CA ASN A 64 -31.07 -0.45 31.28
C ASN A 64 -31.81 0.27 32.43
N GLN A 65 -31.11 1.05 33.26
CA GLN A 65 -31.71 1.74 34.41
C GLN A 65 -32.17 3.16 34.08
N CYS A 66 -31.37 3.94 33.35
CA CYS A 66 -31.68 5.34 33.03
C CYS A 66 -31.96 5.60 31.55
N GLY A 67 -31.75 4.62 30.68
CA GLY A 67 -31.99 4.73 29.24
C GLY A 67 -30.92 5.50 28.45
N MET A 68 -29.86 6.00 29.06
CA MET A 68 -28.77 6.69 28.35
C MET A 68 -27.96 5.73 27.47
N ILE A 69 -27.48 6.22 26.33
CA ILE A 69 -26.70 5.47 25.33
C ILE A 69 -25.22 5.87 25.43
N PHE A 70 -24.32 4.89 25.38
CA PHE A 70 -22.87 5.08 25.52
C PHE A 70 -22.12 4.45 24.33
N ALA A 71 -20.96 5.02 24.01
CA ALA A 71 -20.13 4.57 22.89
C ALA A 71 -19.48 3.20 23.14
N ASN A 72 -19.27 2.82 24.40
CA ASN A 72 -18.71 1.52 24.79
C ASN A 72 -19.10 1.14 26.24
N ASP A 73 -18.83 -0.11 26.61
CA ASP A 73 -19.13 -0.66 27.93
C ASP A 73 -18.37 0.01 29.08
N GLU A 74 -17.17 0.55 28.83
CA GLU A 74 -16.35 1.17 29.87
C GLU A 74 -16.99 2.47 30.38
N VAL A 75 -17.51 3.29 29.47
CA VAL A 75 -18.24 4.53 29.83
C VAL A 75 -19.56 4.18 30.52
N LEU A 76 -20.26 3.12 30.07
CA LEU A 76 -21.44 2.61 30.74
C LEU A 76 -21.14 2.15 32.18
N PHE A 77 -20.01 1.47 32.41
CA PHE A 77 -19.60 1.02 33.73
C PHE A 77 -19.31 2.20 34.68
N LYS A 78 -18.56 3.21 34.20
CA LYS A 78 -18.31 4.46 34.96
C LYS A 78 -19.61 5.19 35.29
N HIS A 79 -20.55 5.24 34.33
CA HIS A 79 -21.88 5.79 34.55
C HIS A 79 -22.64 5.01 35.65
N LYS A 80 -22.72 3.67 35.55
CA LYS A 80 -23.38 2.81 36.56
C LYS A 80 -22.80 2.99 37.97
N ALA A 81 -21.48 3.18 38.07
CA ALA A 81 -20.80 3.30 39.36
C ALA A 81 -21.01 4.67 40.05
N ARG A 82 -21.15 5.76 39.28
CA ARG A 82 -21.09 7.12 39.85
C ARG A 82 -22.34 7.96 39.61
N PHE A 83 -22.98 7.79 38.45
CA PHE A 83 -23.93 8.77 37.91
C PHE A 83 -25.30 8.18 37.57
N CYS A 84 -25.48 6.86 37.63
CA CYS A 84 -26.77 6.26 37.29
C CYS A 84 -27.81 6.50 38.38
N ILE A 85 -28.80 7.33 38.04
CA ILE A 85 -29.89 7.75 38.94
C ILE A 85 -30.87 6.58 39.23
N GLY A 86 -30.87 5.54 38.39
CA GLY A 86 -31.78 4.40 38.50
C GLY A 86 -31.26 3.22 39.34
N ASN A 87 -30.03 3.28 39.85
CA ASN A 87 -29.51 2.20 40.68
C ASN A 87 -30.09 2.35 42.09
N LYS A 88 -31.16 1.59 42.38
CA LYS A 88 -31.71 1.40 43.73
C LYS A 88 -30.75 0.61 44.64
N SER A 89 -29.46 0.94 44.59
CA SER A 89 -28.47 0.49 45.56
C SER A 89 -28.67 1.29 46.83
N SER A 90 -29.60 0.80 47.64
CA SER A 90 -29.99 1.29 48.96
C SER A 90 -28.87 1.28 50.01
N ASP A 91 -27.63 0.86 49.72
CA ASP A 91 -26.64 0.60 50.77
C ASP A 91 -25.23 1.09 50.48
N ILE A 92 -25.07 2.07 49.58
CA ILE A 92 -23.82 2.84 49.59
C ILE A 92 -24.03 3.99 50.57
N ARG A 93 -23.58 3.75 51.81
CA ARG A 93 -23.09 4.79 52.72
C ARG A 93 -22.05 5.62 51.96
N ARG A 94 -22.51 6.54 51.12
CA ARG A 94 -21.74 7.70 50.69
C ARG A 94 -21.52 8.47 51.99
N LYS A 95 -20.42 8.18 52.69
CA LYS A 95 -19.78 9.20 53.52
C LYS A 95 -19.58 10.36 52.57
N PRO A 96 -20.31 11.47 52.73
CA PRO A 96 -20.06 12.61 51.89
C PRO A 96 -18.67 13.07 52.30
N ASN A 97 -17.70 12.95 51.39
CA ASN A 97 -16.48 13.73 51.48
C ASN A 97 -16.89 15.18 51.21
N TYR A 98 -17.54 15.79 52.21
CA TYR A 98 -17.44 17.20 52.49
C TYR A 98 -15.99 17.41 52.92
N LEU A 99 -15.12 17.69 51.94
CA LEU A 99 -14.08 18.65 52.22
C LEU A 99 -14.76 20.00 52.44
N ASP A 100 -14.44 20.62 53.56
CA ASP A 100 -14.41 22.06 53.79
C ASP A 100 -15.63 22.88 53.40
N ASN A 101 -16.64 22.88 54.28
CA ASN A 101 -17.41 24.10 54.55
C ASN A 101 -17.86 24.22 56.02
N ALA A 102 -17.39 23.35 56.91
CA ALA A 102 -17.71 23.43 58.34
C ALA A 102 -16.87 24.49 59.09
N GLU A 103 -15.78 24.98 58.52
CA GLU A 103 -14.95 26.03 59.15
C GLU A 103 -15.37 27.47 58.79
N ILE A 104 -16.23 27.67 57.79
CA ILE A 104 -16.69 29.03 57.43
C ILE A 104 -17.89 29.48 58.29
N ASN A 105 -18.64 28.56 58.90
CA ASN A 105 -19.84 28.90 59.71
C ASN A 105 -19.59 29.06 61.21
N ASN A 106 -18.35 28.88 61.70
CA ASN A 106 -18.00 29.17 63.10
C ASN A 106 -17.40 30.57 63.31
N TYR A 107 -17.03 31.30 62.25
CA TYR A 107 -16.51 32.68 62.39
C TYR A 107 -17.60 33.77 62.51
N THR A 108 -18.88 33.44 62.30
CA THR A 108 -19.99 34.39 62.40
C THR A 108 -20.92 34.15 63.60
N ARG A 109 -20.68 33.13 64.44
CA ARG A 109 -21.54 32.83 65.60
C ARG A 109 -20.98 33.25 66.96
N GLU A 110 -19.73 33.71 67.04
CA GLU A 110 -19.15 34.21 68.30
C GLU A 110 -19.13 35.75 68.44
N ASN A 111 -19.67 36.51 67.48
CA ASN A 111 -19.69 37.97 67.55
C ASN A 111 -21.00 38.61 68.07
N TYR A 112 -21.92 37.82 68.64
CA TYR A 112 -23.19 38.34 69.22
C TYR A 112 -23.34 38.17 70.73
N LEU A 113 -22.28 37.80 71.47
CA LEU A 113 -22.34 37.65 72.93
C LEU A 113 -21.36 38.53 73.73
N THR A 114 -20.81 39.59 73.12
CA THR A 114 -19.87 40.52 73.78
C THR A 114 -20.54 41.76 74.37
N ASN A 115 -21.80 41.63 74.81
CA ASN A 115 -22.51 42.67 75.58
C ASN A 115 -23.18 42.02 76.81
N GLN A 116 -22.39 41.41 77.71
CA GLN A 116 -22.85 41.23 79.09
C GLN A 116 -22.30 42.36 79.96
N PRO A 117 -23.14 42.94 80.84
CA PRO A 117 -22.74 44.02 81.72
C PRO A 117 -21.71 43.51 82.74
N THR A 118 -20.70 44.34 82.93
CA THR A 118 -19.61 44.25 83.91
C THR A 118 -20.11 43.90 85.32
N LEU A 119 -20.19 42.61 85.63
CA LEU A 119 -20.20 42.13 87.00
C LEU A 119 -18.82 42.42 87.60
N ARG A 120 -18.81 43.38 88.53
CA ARG A 120 -17.65 43.79 89.32
C ARG A 120 -16.94 42.55 89.87
N LYS A 121 -15.76 42.25 89.33
CA LYS A 121 -14.84 41.25 89.90
C LYS A 121 -14.51 41.69 91.33
N VAL A 122 -15.03 40.97 92.31
CA VAL A 122 -14.56 41.01 93.69
C VAL A 122 -13.10 40.57 93.64
N VAL A 123 -12.20 41.48 93.98
CA VAL A 123 -10.75 41.23 94.05
C VAL A 123 -10.52 40.33 95.26
N THR A 124 -10.61 39.02 95.05
CA THR A 124 -10.09 38.03 96.01
C THR A 124 -8.57 38.05 95.86
N HIS A 125 -7.86 38.37 96.95
CA HIS A 125 -6.41 38.29 97.00
C HIS A 125 -6.02 36.82 96.88
N SER A 126 -5.71 36.38 95.66
CA SER A 126 -5.29 35.00 95.40
C SER A 126 -4.02 34.69 96.18
N SER A 127 -4.06 33.53 96.83
CA SER A 127 -2.95 33.05 97.64
C SER A 127 -1.69 32.91 96.77
N PRO A 128 -0.47 33.16 97.28
CA PRO A 128 0.78 32.96 96.52
C PRO A 128 0.89 31.57 95.86
N VAL A 129 0.22 30.56 96.42
CA VAL A 129 0.16 29.20 95.87
C VAL A 129 -0.71 29.14 94.60
N GLU A 130 -1.85 29.82 94.58
CA GLU A 130 -2.75 29.87 93.40
C GLU A 130 -2.07 30.56 92.22
N LYS A 131 -1.30 31.63 92.47
CA LYS A 131 -0.51 32.30 91.42
C LYS A 131 0.53 31.37 90.79
N LYS A 132 1.16 30.51 91.58
CA LYS A 132 2.12 29.50 91.07
C LYS A 132 1.40 28.40 90.27
N ILE A 133 0.23 27.96 90.71
CA ILE A 133 -0.58 26.98 89.98
C ILE A 133 -1.02 27.55 88.63
N GLU A 134 -1.45 28.80 88.58
CA GLU A 134 -1.88 29.43 87.34
C GLU A 134 -0.72 29.61 86.36
N ALA A 135 0.45 30.03 86.84
CA ALA A 135 1.66 30.10 86.02
C ALA A 135 2.07 28.74 85.41
N VAL A 136 1.90 27.64 86.16
CA VAL A 136 2.17 26.29 85.63
C VAL A 136 1.15 25.87 84.58
N LYS A 137 -0.13 26.23 84.76
CA LYS A 137 -1.16 25.98 83.73
C LYS A 137 -0.88 26.77 82.47
N GLU A 138 -0.55 28.06 82.59
CA GLU A 138 -0.16 28.92 81.47
C GLU A 138 1.06 28.37 80.73
N TRP A 139 2.07 27.89 81.46
CA TRP A 139 3.23 27.26 80.83
C TRP A 139 2.86 25.97 80.09
N LYS A 140 1.96 25.16 80.65
CA LYS A 140 1.48 23.93 79.99
C LYS A 140 0.67 24.24 78.73
N THR A 141 -0.18 25.28 78.75
CA THR A 141 -0.92 25.71 77.55
C THR A 141 0.02 26.29 76.50
N GLN A 142 0.98 27.14 76.88
CA GLN A 142 2.01 27.64 75.97
C GLN A 142 2.81 26.51 75.33
N ARG A 143 3.24 25.51 76.10
CA ARG A 143 3.94 24.34 75.57
C ARG A 143 3.09 23.54 74.59
N SER A 144 1.80 23.36 74.88
CA SER A 144 0.86 22.67 73.98
C SER A 144 0.67 23.44 72.66
N ILE A 145 0.61 24.77 72.71
CA ILE A 145 0.50 25.61 71.51
C ILE A 145 1.77 25.50 70.67
N LEU A 146 2.95 25.59 71.29
CA LEU A 146 4.23 25.44 70.57
C LEU A 146 4.36 24.07 69.90
N GLN A 147 3.96 22.99 70.58
CA GLN A 147 3.95 21.66 69.97
C GLN A 147 2.99 21.60 68.78
N SER A 148 1.79 22.17 68.91
CA SER A 148 0.83 22.20 67.79
C SER A 148 1.35 23.01 66.61
N VAL A 149 2.07 24.11 66.84
CA VAL A 149 2.70 24.91 65.78
C VAL A 149 3.79 24.10 65.07
N GLN A 150 4.64 23.41 65.84
CA GLN A 150 5.67 22.55 65.27
C GLN A 150 5.07 21.40 64.44
N ASP A 151 4.01 20.75 64.92
CA ASP A 151 3.31 19.70 64.18
C ASP A 151 2.67 20.24 62.88
N MET A 152 2.22 21.50 62.87
CA MET A 152 1.73 22.17 61.65
C MET A 152 2.87 22.48 60.67
N GLU A 153 4.01 22.96 61.14
CA GLU A 153 5.20 23.21 60.32
C GLU A 153 5.69 21.93 59.65
N ASP A 154 5.76 20.82 60.40
CA ASP A 154 6.14 19.50 59.86
C ASP A 154 5.15 19.01 58.79
N ARG A 155 3.84 19.21 58.99
CA ARG A 155 2.82 18.88 57.97
C ARG A 155 2.99 19.72 56.71
N ILE A 156 3.20 21.03 56.84
CA ILE A 156 3.43 21.93 55.70
C ILE A 156 4.68 21.50 54.93
N LEU A 157 5.76 21.13 55.63
CA LEU A 157 6.99 20.64 55.00
C LEU A 157 6.76 19.34 54.21
N ILE A 158 6.04 18.38 54.81
CA ILE A 158 5.70 17.11 54.15
C ILE A 158 4.84 17.35 52.91
N ASP A 159 3.84 18.23 52.99
CA ASP A 159 2.96 18.51 51.86
C ASP A 159 3.67 19.33 50.76
N SER A 160 4.61 20.20 51.12
CA SER A 160 5.53 20.86 50.18
C SER A 160 6.37 19.84 49.41
N GLN A 161 6.91 18.82 50.09
CA GLN A 161 7.66 17.74 49.42
C GLN A 161 6.77 16.90 48.48
N LYS A 162 5.53 16.59 48.89
CA LYS A 162 4.59 15.86 48.04
C LYS A 162 4.21 16.66 46.79
N THR A 163 3.95 17.96 46.93
CA THR A 163 3.61 18.83 45.79
C THR A 163 4.79 18.97 44.83
N GLN A 164 6.02 19.07 45.35
CA GLN A 164 7.23 19.05 44.53
C GLN A 164 7.39 17.73 43.75
N LYS A 165 7.13 16.59 44.41
CA LYS A 165 7.15 15.28 43.74
C LYS A 165 6.11 15.21 42.61
N LEU A 166 4.87 15.65 42.87
CA LEU A 166 3.82 15.72 41.86
C LEU A 166 4.19 16.64 40.69
N ALA A 167 4.85 17.77 40.95
CA ALA A 167 5.32 18.68 39.91
C ALA A 167 6.39 18.01 39.03
N ASN A 168 7.32 17.27 39.63
CA ASN A 168 8.33 16.52 38.89
C ASN A 168 7.72 15.38 38.05
N ASP A 169 6.74 14.66 38.60
CA ASP A 169 6.03 13.60 37.87
C ASP A 169 5.23 14.17 36.70
N LEU A 170 4.59 15.33 36.87
CA LEU A 170 3.89 16.03 35.80
C LEU A 170 4.87 16.46 34.70
N LYS A 171 6.03 17.04 35.08
CA LYS A 171 7.08 17.44 34.14
C LYS A 171 7.58 16.25 33.32
N LYS A 172 7.78 15.09 33.95
CA LYS A 172 8.17 13.85 33.26
C LYS A 172 7.10 13.41 32.26
N ARG A 173 5.82 13.39 32.66
CA ARG A 173 4.72 13.06 31.73
C ARG A 173 4.62 14.02 30.54
N THR A 174 4.89 15.31 30.75
CA THR A 174 4.94 16.28 29.65
C THR A 174 6.08 15.98 28.68
N GLN A 175 7.25 15.56 29.18
CA GLN A 175 8.37 15.14 28.34
C GLN A 175 8.03 13.88 27.54
N ASP A 176 7.43 12.87 28.19
CA ASP A 176 7.00 11.63 27.54
C ASP A 176 5.95 11.92 26.44
N TYR A 177 5.00 12.81 26.70
CA TYR A 177 4.00 13.25 25.72
C TYR A 177 4.64 13.95 24.51
N ASN A 178 5.60 14.85 24.74
CA ASN A 178 6.31 15.53 23.66
C ASN A 178 7.14 14.55 22.81
N HIS A 179 7.72 13.51 23.44
CA HIS A 179 8.41 12.45 22.71
C HIS A 179 7.44 11.68 21.79
N ILE A 180 6.27 11.29 22.30
CA ILE A 180 5.24 10.60 21.50
C ILE A 180 4.76 11.48 20.34
N LEU A 181 4.59 12.79 20.55
CA LEU A 181 4.24 13.71 19.47
C LEU A 181 5.31 13.77 18.38
N ALA A 182 6.59 13.83 18.76
CA ALA A 182 7.70 13.83 17.79
C ALA A 182 7.76 12.52 16.99
N GLU A 183 7.54 11.37 17.65
CA GLU A 183 7.47 10.07 16.98
C GLU A 183 6.30 9.98 15.99
N TYR A 184 5.14 10.53 16.36
CA TYR A 184 3.99 10.62 15.48
C TYR A 184 4.25 11.49 14.25
N GLU A 185 4.91 12.64 14.41
CA GLU A 185 5.31 13.49 13.28
C GLU A 185 6.28 12.78 12.33
N GLN A 186 7.22 11.99 12.87
CA GLN A 186 8.13 11.18 12.07
C GLN A 186 7.39 10.09 11.27
N LEU A 187 6.43 9.41 11.89
CA LEU A 187 5.61 8.40 11.20
C LEU A 187 4.76 9.02 10.08
N GLN A 188 4.20 10.23 10.30
CA GLN A 188 3.49 10.95 9.24
C GLN A 188 4.41 11.34 8.08
N ALA A 189 5.67 11.72 8.35
CA ALA A 189 6.62 11.99 7.29
C ALA A 189 6.91 10.73 6.46
N GLN A 190 7.13 9.59 7.13
CA GLN A 190 7.34 8.30 6.47
C GLN A 190 6.14 7.86 5.62
N GLU A 191 4.91 8.07 6.10
CA GLU A 191 3.69 7.80 5.34
C GLU A 191 3.63 8.61 4.04
N ARG A 192 3.97 9.90 4.09
CA ARG A 192 4.00 10.77 2.90
C ARG A 192 5.06 10.32 1.89
N ASP A 193 6.21 9.84 2.35
CA ASP A 193 7.27 9.33 1.48
C ASP A 193 6.85 8.03 0.81
N LEU A 194 6.22 7.11 1.54
CA LEU A 194 5.66 5.87 0.98
C LEU A 194 4.57 6.17 -0.07
N LEU A 195 3.67 7.12 0.20
CA LEU A 195 2.66 7.54 -0.77
C LEU A 195 3.29 8.14 -2.05
N ARG A 196 4.39 8.89 -1.92
CA ARG A 196 5.14 9.42 -3.07
C ARG A 196 5.78 8.28 -3.87
N GLU A 197 6.35 7.29 -3.21
CA GLU A 197 6.93 6.12 -3.86
C GLU A 197 5.88 5.30 -4.61
N MET A 198 4.72 5.05 -3.99
CA MET A 198 3.59 4.40 -4.64
C MET A 198 3.13 5.15 -5.89
N PHE A 199 3.04 6.49 -5.82
CA PHE A 199 2.66 7.30 -6.98
C PHE A 199 3.70 7.20 -8.10
N ASN A 200 4.99 7.20 -7.77
CA ASN A 200 6.08 7.01 -8.72
C ASN A 200 6.02 5.64 -9.39
N LEU A 201 5.81 4.56 -8.62
CA LEU A 201 5.66 3.20 -9.15
C LEU A 201 4.42 3.05 -10.04
N GLN A 202 3.31 3.69 -9.68
CA GLN A 202 2.11 3.73 -10.51
C GLN A 202 2.35 4.51 -11.81
N GLY A 203 3.09 5.62 -11.75
CA GLY A 203 3.52 6.39 -12.91
C GLY A 203 4.41 5.56 -13.85
N GLN A 204 5.41 4.85 -13.30
CA GLN A 204 6.25 3.94 -14.07
C GLN A 204 5.43 2.82 -14.71
N SER A 205 4.52 2.20 -13.97
CA SER A 205 3.64 1.15 -14.50
C SER A 205 2.81 1.64 -15.69
N ARG A 206 2.34 2.89 -15.68
CA ARG A 206 1.64 3.50 -16.82
C ARG A 206 2.54 3.70 -18.04
N LEU A 207 3.82 4.01 -17.85
CA LEU A 207 4.78 4.12 -18.95
C LEU A 207 5.03 2.75 -19.59
N TYR A 208 5.14 1.68 -18.80
CA TYR A 208 5.27 0.32 -19.33
C TYR A 208 3.99 -0.18 -20.00
N PHE A 209 2.81 0.16 -19.48
CA PHE A 209 1.52 -0.22 -20.08
C PHE A 209 1.11 0.61 -21.31
N ASN A 210 1.75 1.75 -21.58
CA ASN A 210 1.55 2.53 -22.81
C ASN A 210 2.58 2.22 -23.91
N GLN A 211 3.57 1.36 -23.64
CA GLN A 211 4.47 0.79 -24.65
C GLN A 211 3.95 -0.39 -25.50
N PRO A 212 2.81 -1.06 -25.25
CA PRO A 212 2.40 -2.20 -26.07
C PRO A 212 1.85 -1.78 -27.43
N ASN A 213 1.56 -0.50 -27.69
CA ASN A 213 1.08 -0.08 -29.01
C ASN A 213 2.17 -0.19 -30.08
N ASP A 214 3.43 0.17 -29.78
CA ASP A 214 4.49 0.15 -30.78
C ASP A 214 4.94 -1.29 -31.11
N LEU A 215 4.98 -2.18 -30.10
CA LEU A 215 5.29 -3.59 -30.31
C LEU A 215 4.16 -4.33 -31.05
N THR A 216 2.90 -4.07 -30.67
CA THR A 216 1.76 -4.70 -31.35
C THR A 216 1.55 -4.18 -32.76
N GLU A 217 1.88 -2.91 -33.05
CA GLU A 217 1.80 -2.35 -34.40
C GLU A 217 2.88 -2.93 -35.32
N TYR A 218 4.11 -3.12 -34.82
CA TYR A 218 5.15 -3.83 -35.56
C TYR A 218 4.77 -5.28 -35.86
N GLU A 219 4.27 -6.01 -34.86
CA GLU A 219 3.80 -7.40 -35.03
C GLU A 219 2.61 -7.49 -36.00
N ARG A 220 1.67 -6.54 -35.92
CA ARG A 220 0.53 -6.44 -36.84
C ARG A 220 0.99 -6.19 -38.28
N ASN A 221 1.94 -5.29 -38.47
CA ASN A 221 2.53 -5.01 -39.78
C ASN A 221 3.26 -6.25 -40.34
N GLN A 222 4.00 -7.00 -39.51
CA GLN A 222 4.62 -8.26 -39.93
C GLN A 222 3.58 -9.32 -40.34
N LEU A 223 2.52 -9.48 -39.55
CA LEU A 223 1.43 -10.41 -39.87
C LEU A 223 0.75 -10.03 -41.19
N GLU A 224 0.58 -8.75 -41.47
CA GLU A 224 -0.01 -8.28 -42.72
C GLU A 224 0.88 -8.60 -43.93
N VAL A 225 2.20 -8.44 -43.81
CA VAL A 225 3.16 -8.84 -44.86
C VAL A 225 3.10 -10.35 -45.12
N LEU A 226 3.06 -11.17 -44.06
CA LEU A 226 2.92 -12.62 -44.17
C LEU A 226 1.59 -13.03 -44.82
N HIS A 227 0.49 -12.34 -44.49
CA HIS A 227 -0.81 -12.58 -45.11
C HIS A 227 -0.80 -12.26 -46.61
N ARG A 228 -0.21 -11.13 -47.01
CA ARG A 228 -0.05 -10.78 -48.44
C ARG A 228 0.76 -11.84 -49.19
N GLN A 229 1.87 -12.29 -48.60
CA GLN A 229 2.70 -13.34 -49.21
C GLN A 229 1.95 -14.67 -49.35
N ASN A 230 1.23 -15.10 -48.31
CA ASN A 230 0.42 -16.32 -48.38
C ASN A 230 -0.68 -16.25 -49.45
N THR A 231 -1.31 -15.08 -49.60
CA THR A 231 -2.35 -14.87 -50.60
C THR A 231 -1.76 -14.98 -52.01
N ARG A 232 -0.59 -14.37 -52.25
CA ARG A 232 0.15 -14.51 -53.51
C ARG A 232 0.52 -15.96 -53.81
N LEU A 233 1.06 -16.70 -52.84
CA LEU A 233 1.42 -18.11 -53.01
C LEU A 233 0.21 -18.98 -53.34
N ARG A 234 -0.96 -18.70 -52.75
CA ARG A 234 -2.21 -19.39 -53.11
C ARG A 234 -2.64 -19.12 -54.55
N GLN A 235 -2.52 -17.87 -55.02
CA GLN A 235 -2.80 -17.51 -56.41
C GLN A 235 -1.84 -18.21 -57.39
N GLU A 236 -0.54 -18.22 -57.09
CA GLU A 236 0.47 -18.93 -57.90
C GLU A 236 0.16 -20.44 -57.97
N ARG A 237 -0.22 -21.04 -56.84
CA ARG A 237 -0.60 -22.45 -56.77
C ARG A 237 -1.84 -22.76 -57.62
N GLN A 238 -2.83 -21.87 -57.63
CA GLN A 238 -4.02 -22.01 -58.46
C GLN A 238 -3.70 -21.88 -59.95
N ILE A 239 -2.80 -20.96 -60.34
CA ILE A 239 -2.34 -20.83 -61.73
C ILE A 239 -1.62 -22.10 -62.19
N ILE A 240 -0.75 -22.68 -61.35
CA ILE A 240 -0.06 -23.93 -61.67
C ILE A 240 -1.07 -25.07 -61.82
N GLN A 241 -2.06 -25.15 -60.93
CA GLN A 241 -3.09 -26.18 -61.00
C GLN A 241 -3.92 -26.08 -62.29
N ASN A 242 -4.35 -24.88 -62.67
CA ASN A 242 -5.05 -24.65 -63.94
C ASN A 242 -4.19 -25.05 -65.15
N LYS A 243 -2.89 -24.72 -65.15
CA LYS A 243 -1.98 -25.13 -66.22
C LYS A 243 -1.86 -26.65 -66.31
N LEU A 244 -1.77 -27.34 -65.17
CA LEU A 244 -1.71 -28.81 -65.13
C LEU A 244 -3.01 -29.42 -65.67
N GLU A 245 -4.17 -28.87 -65.32
CA GLU A 245 -5.46 -29.31 -65.87
C GLU A 245 -5.51 -29.10 -67.39
N ASP A 246 -5.07 -27.93 -67.90
CA ASP A 246 -4.97 -27.66 -69.34
C ASP A 246 -4.02 -28.65 -70.05
N PHE A 247 -2.90 -28.99 -69.43
CA PHE A 247 -1.96 -29.99 -69.96
C PHE A 247 -2.59 -31.37 -70.02
N ILE A 248 -3.30 -31.81 -68.97
CA ILE A 248 -4.00 -33.10 -68.96
C ILE A 248 -5.06 -33.16 -70.06
N VAL A 249 -5.83 -32.08 -70.26
CA VAL A 249 -6.84 -31.99 -71.32
C VAL A 249 -6.20 -32.06 -72.71
N ARG A 250 -5.06 -31.39 -72.92
CA ARG A 250 -4.31 -31.44 -74.21
C ARG A 250 -3.67 -32.80 -74.48
N ASP A 251 -3.09 -33.44 -73.48
CA ASP A 251 -2.51 -34.79 -73.61
C ASP A 251 -3.59 -35.82 -73.95
N SER A 252 -4.79 -35.65 -73.38
CA SER A 252 -5.94 -36.51 -73.67
C SER A 252 -6.46 -36.39 -75.11
N GLN A 253 -6.19 -35.27 -75.80
CA GLN A 253 -6.63 -35.00 -77.17
C GLN A 253 -5.56 -35.30 -78.24
N SER A 254 -4.28 -35.43 -77.85
CA SER A 254 -3.16 -35.62 -78.77
C SER A 254 -2.67 -37.07 -78.81
N SER A 255 -3.54 -37.97 -79.25
CA SER A 255 -3.13 -39.34 -79.57
C SER A 255 -2.27 -39.33 -80.85
N LEU A 256 -0.95 -39.55 -80.72
CA LEU A 256 -0.07 -40.32 -81.63
C LEU A 256 1.36 -39.80 -81.88
N THR A 257 1.87 -38.77 -81.19
CA THR A 257 3.31 -38.48 -81.25
C THR A 257 3.92 -38.19 -79.87
N PRO A 258 5.16 -38.67 -79.58
CA PRO A 258 5.79 -38.49 -78.29
C PRO A 258 6.16 -37.02 -78.13
N ASN A 259 5.37 -36.32 -77.33
CA ASN A 259 5.34 -34.87 -77.31
C ASN A 259 6.51 -34.32 -76.49
N HIS A 260 7.50 -33.74 -77.18
CA HIS A 260 8.73 -33.19 -76.58
C HIS A 260 8.46 -32.08 -75.54
N GLU A 261 7.26 -31.50 -75.53
CA GLU A 261 6.80 -30.49 -74.57
C GLU A 261 6.48 -31.07 -73.17
N SER A 262 5.95 -32.30 -73.07
CA SER A 262 5.65 -32.90 -71.76
C SER A 262 6.93 -33.18 -70.97
N HIS A 263 7.98 -33.64 -71.66
CA HIS A 263 9.29 -33.83 -71.07
C HIS A 263 9.93 -32.52 -70.59
N LYS A 264 9.73 -31.43 -71.34
CA LYS A 264 10.22 -30.10 -70.93
C LYS A 264 9.48 -29.60 -69.69
N LEU A 265 8.15 -29.73 -69.64
CA LEU A 265 7.36 -29.35 -68.47
C LEU A 265 7.74 -30.15 -67.22
N LEU A 266 7.95 -31.46 -67.35
CA LEU A 266 8.40 -32.31 -66.24
C LEU A 266 9.80 -31.91 -65.76
N SER A 267 10.69 -31.50 -66.66
CA SER A 267 12.00 -30.96 -66.31
C SER A 267 11.88 -29.64 -65.54
N ASP A 268 11.06 -28.71 -66.02
CA ASP A 268 10.84 -27.41 -65.38
C ASP A 268 10.18 -27.58 -63.99
N MET A 269 9.23 -28.50 -63.85
CA MET A 269 8.61 -28.83 -62.56
C MET A 269 9.61 -29.43 -61.57
N LYS A 270 10.51 -30.29 -62.03
CA LYS A 270 11.56 -30.87 -61.18
C LYS A 270 12.55 -29.81 -60.72
N GLU A 271 12.95 -28.89 -61.60
CA GLU A 271 13.80 -27.76 -61.23
C GLU A 271 13.12 -26.86 -60.19
N GLN A 272 11.82 -26.59 -60.35
CA GLN A 272 11.06 -25.80 -59.38
C GLN A 272 10.96 -26.49 -58.01
N GLN A 273 10.83 -27.82 -57.98
CA GLN A 273 10.84 -28.60 -56.76
C GLN A 273 12.20 -28.51 -56.04
N ASP A 274 13.31 -28.63 -56.77
CA ASP A 274 14.65 -28.49 -56.23
C ASP A 274 14.91 -27.08 -55.67
N GLN A 275 14.39 -26.04 -56.33
CA GLN A 275 14.47 -24.66 -55.84
C GLN A 275 13.68 -24.48 -54.52
N ASN A 276 12.48 -25.05 -54.42
CA ASN A 276 11.67 -25.01 -53.20
C ASN A 276 12.35 -25.76 -52.05
N GLU A 277 12.96 -26.91 -52.32
CA GLU A 277 13.69 -27.66 -51.31
C GLU A 277 14.90 -26.88 -50.78
N LYS A 278 15.66 -26.23 -51.66
CA LYS A 278 16.76 -25.33 -51.26
C LYS A 278 16.28 -24.17 -50.40
N ALA A 279 15.15 -23.55 -50.73
CA ALA A 279 14.57 -22.46 -49.94
C ALA A 279 14.13 -22.92 -48.54
N LEU A 280 13.54 -24.11 -48.42
CA LEU A 280 13.16 -24.70 -47.13
C LEU A 280 14.38 -25.02 -46.26
N ILE A 281 15.45 -25.56 -46.85
CA ILE A 281 16.70 -25.81 -46.13
C ILE A 281 17.29 -24.49 -45.60
N TYR A 282 17.27 -23.43 -46.40
CA TYR A 282 17.73 -22.10 -45.99
C TYR A 282 16.92 -21.55 -44.80
N LEU A 283 15.59 -21.61 -44.87
CA LEU A 283 14.71 -21.16 -43.78
C LEU A 283 14.93 -21.96 -42.49
N ARG A 284 15.08 -23.29 -42.58
CA ARG A 284 15.41 -24.14 -41.43
C ARG A 284 16.72 -23.73 -40.78
N ARG A 285 17.77 -23.49 -41.55
CA ARG A 285 19.05 -22.99 -41.02
C ARG A 285 18.88 -21.66 -40.31
N ARG A 286 18.14 -20.71 -40.90
CA ARG A 286 17.90 -19.39 -40.31
C ARG A 286 17.16 -19.48 -38.96
N LEU A 287 16.17 -20.36 -38.83
CA LEU A 287 15.46 -20.60 -37.57
C LEU A 287 16.37 -21.20 -36.49
N VAL A 288 17.26 -22.11 -36.85
CA VAL A 288 18.25 -22.67 -35.91
C VAL A 288 19.19 -21.59 -35.38
N TYR A 289 19.68 -20.70 -36.25
CA TYR A 289 20.52 -19.58 -35.82
C TYR A 289 19.78 -18.60 -34.91
N HIS A 290 18.52 -18.27 -35.23
CA HIS A 290 17.73 -17.34 -34.43
C HIS A 290 17.40 -17.90 -33.03
N ASN A 291 17.05 -19.20 -32.95
CA ASN A 291 16.78 -19.87 -31.68
C ASN A 291 18.03 -20.11 -30.84
N SER A 292 19.20 -20.26 -31.47
CA SER A 292 20.47 -20.39 -30.75
C SER A 292 20.93 -19.04 -30.20
N SER A 293 20.73 -17.95 -30.95
CA SER A 293 21.05 -16.58 -30.53
C SER A 293 20.23 -16.12 -29.32
N LEU A 294 18.95 -16.53 -29.24
CA LEU A 294 18.08 -16.24 -28.09
C LEU A 294 18.41 -17.06 -26.83
N ARG A 295 19.24 -18.11 -26.93
CA ARG A 295 19.63 -18.93 -25.78
C ARG A 295 20.97 -18.53 -25.17
N THR A 296 21.77 -17.72 -25.84
CA THR A 296 23.11 -17.33 -25.38
C THR A 296 23.17 -16.01 -24.60
N SER A 297 22.04 -15.37 -24.28
CA SER A 297 22.01 -14.15 -23.45
C SER A 297 21.69 -14.37 -21.97
N ASN A 298 21.72 -15.63 -21.50
CA ASN A 298 21.59 -15.98 -20.09
C ASN A 298 22.95 -16.25 -19.43
N ASP A 299 23.95 -15.42 -19.72
CA ASP A 299 25.08 -15.23 -18.80
C ASP A 299 24.61 -14.38 -17.62
N SER A 300 23.75 -14.99 -16.80
CA SER A 300 23.59 -14.57 -15.41
C SER A 300 24.78 -15.11 -14.62
N PRO A 301 25.43 -14.28 -13.80
CA PRO A 301 26.59 -14.68 -13.01
C PRO A 301 26.19 -15.85 -12.10
N SER A 302 27.08 -16.84 -12.05
CA SER A 302 27.02 -17.98 -11.15
C SER A 302 26.82 -17.53 -9.71
N LEU A 303 25.57 -17.53 -9.26
CA LEU A 303 25.20 -17.49 -7.85
C LEU A 303 25.36 -18.90 -7.27
N PRO A 304 25.75 -18.99 -5.99
CA PRO A 304 26.28 -20.20 -5.41
C PRO A 304 25.21 -21.28 -5.34
N HIS A 305 25.72 -22.50 -5.39
CA HIS A 305 25.07 -23.75 -5.11
C HIS A 305 24.45 -23.71 -3.69
N ILE A 306 23.28 -23.08 -3.55
CA ILE A 306 22.46 -23.16 -2.36
C ILE A 306 21.46 -24.27 -2.62
N HIS A 307 21.64 -25.33 -1.85
CA HIS A 307 20.70 -26.37 -1.44
C HIS A 307 19.39 -26.51 -2.21
N SER A 308 19.12 -27.76 -2.58
CA SER A 308 17.82 -28.38 -2.85
C SER A 308 16.71 -27.91 -1.88
N SER A 309 16.21 -26.70 -2.10
CA SER A 309 15.28 -25.95 -1.27
C SER A 309 14.06 -25.66 -2.11
N GLU A 310 12.99 -26.40 -1.83
CA GLU A 310 11.60 -26.13 -2.23
C GLU A 310 11.44 -25.62 -3.67
N ARG A 311 11.36 -26.55 -4.64
CA ARG A 311 10.64 -26.23 -5.87
C ARG A 311 9.24 -25.76 -5.45
N ALA A 312 8.84 -24.59 -5.94
CA ALA A 312 7.51 -24.06 -5.76
C ALA A 312 6.50 -25.16 -6.09
N ALA A 313 5.61 -25.51 -5.16
CA ALA A 313 4.63 -26.57 -5.35
C ALA A 313 3.76 -26.31 -6.60
N SER A 314 3.62 -25.04 -7.00
CA SER A 314 2.99 -24.66 -8.27
C SER A 314 3.66 -25.30 -9.49
N ASP A 315 4.99 -25.46 -9.50
CA ASP A 315 5.72 -26.00 -10.65
C ASP A 315 5.57 -27.52 -10.79
N ASP A 316 5.42 -28.23 -9.67
CA ASP A 316 5.09 -29.66 -9.68
C ASP A 316 3.68 -29.90 -10.24
N VAL A 317 2.71 -29.04 -9.92
CA VAL A 317 1.35 -29.11 -10.49
C VAL A 317 1.36 -28.84 -12.00
N LYS A 318 2.14 -27.87 -12.48
CA LYS A 318 2.33 -27.65 -13.93
C LYS A 318 2.96 -28.85 -14.61
N SER A 319 3.95 -29.46 -13.98
CA SER A 319 4.61 -30.68 -14.49
C SER A 319 3.59 -31.81 -14.64
N LEU A 320 2.76 -32.06 -13.62
CA LEU A 320 1.71 -33.08 -13.66
C LEU A 320 0.67 -32.81 -14.75
N ARG A 321 0.23 -31.55 -14.91
CA ARG A 321 -0.67 -31.15 -16.00
C ARG A 321 -0.07 -31.44 -17.38
N ASN A 322 1.22 -31.18 -17.56
CA ASN A 322 1.91 -31.46 -18.83
C ASN A 322 2.03 -32.96 -19.11
N VAL A 323 2.31 -33.78 -18.09
CA VAL A 323 2.32 -35.25 -18.23
C VAL A 323 0.93 -35.77 -18.59
N TYR A 324 -0.13 -35.24 -17.98
CA TYR A 324 -1.51 -35.60 -18.32
C TYR A 324 -1.84 -35.28 -19.79
N LEU A 325 -1.48 -34.09 -20.28
CA LEU A 325 -1.66 -33.72 -21.69
C LEU A 325 -0.84 -34.60 -22.63
N GLN A 326 0.40 -34.95 -22.27
CA GLN A 326 1.26 -35.86 -23.06
C GLN A 326 0.71 -37.28 -23.13
N SER A 327 -0.03 -37.72 -22.10
CA SER A 327 -0.71 -39.02 -22.09
C SER A 327 -2.00 -39.05 -22.93
N GLY A 328 -2.35 -37.95 -23.61
CA GLY A 328 -3.58 -37.81 -24.39
C GLY A 328 -4.80 -37.42 -23.55
N GLY A 329 -4.61 -37.05 -22.27
CA GLY A 329 -5.67 -36.58 -21.40
C GLY A 329 -6.17 -35.21 -21.81
N TYR A 330 -7.46 -35.12 -22.14
CA TYR A 330 -8.13 -33.88 -22.57
C TYR A 330 -9.44 -33.63 -21.83
N ASP A 331 -9.69 -34.29 -20.69
CA ASP A 331 -10.89 -34.03 -19.90
C ASP A 331 -10.85 -32.59 -19.34
N PRO A 332 -11.78 -31.70 -19.75
CA PRO A 332 -11.80 -30.32 -19.31
C PRO A 332 -12.01 -30.18 -17.79
N ASN A 333 -12.64 -31.15 -17.13
CA ASN A 333 -12.80 -31.12 -15.67
C ASN A 333 -11.47 -31.32 -14.95
N VAL A 334 -10.64 -32.24 -15.44
CA VAL A 334 -9.31 -32.51 -14.88
C VAL A 334 -8.37 -31.32 -15.12
N LEU A 335 -8.42 -30.71 -16.31
CA LEU A 335 -7.63 -29.51 -16.60
C LEU A 335 -8.05 -28.31 -15.75
N THR A 336 -9.34 -28.15 -15.49
CA THR A 336 -9.85 -27.11 -14.57
C THR A 336 -9.32 -27.34 -13.15
N GLN A 337 -9.31 -28.58 -12.66
CA GLN A 337 -8.74 -28.91 -11.34
C GLN A 337 -7.25 -28.59 -11.25
N TYR A 338 -6.46 -28.89 -12.28
CA TYR A 338 -5.04 -28.52 -12.31
C TYR A 338 -4.84 -26.99 -12.27
N ASN A 339 -5.65 -26.23 -13.02
CA ASN A 339 -5.57 -24.77 -12.99
C ASN A 339 -5.95 -24.20 -11.62
N ASP A 340 -6.99 -24.74 -10.97
CA ASP A 340 -7.42 -24.28 -9.64
C ASP A 340 -6.35 -24.58 -8.57
N LEU A 341 -5.77 -25.79 -8.60
CA LEU A 341 -4.64 -26.17 -7.75
C LEU A 341 -3.44 -25.25 -7.96
N GLU A 342 -3.08 -24.96 -9.20
CA GLU A 342 -1.97 -24.07 -9.54
C GLU A 342 -2.21 -22.65 -8.99
N HIS A 343 -3.41 -22.11 -9.19
CA HIS A 343 -3.78 -20.79 -8.67
C HIS A 343 -3.73 -20.74 -7.14
N ARG A 344 -4.26 -21.78 -6.48
CA ARG A 344 -4.29 -21.88 -5.02
C ARG A 344 -2.88 -21.99 -4.43
N LEU A 345 -1.98 -22.74 -5.07
CA LEU A 345 -0.59 -22.86 -4.62
C LEU A 345 0.18 -21.55 -4.81
N ARG A 346 0.03 -20.87 -5.95
CA ARG A 346 0.61 -19.53 -6.14
C ARG A 346 0.13 -18.54 -5.09
N TYR A 347 -1.13 -18.62 -4.70
CA TYR A 347 -1.68 -17.77 -3.65
C TYR A 347 -0.98 -18.01 -2.30
N TYR A 348 -0.74 -19.28 -1.93
CA TYR A 348 -0.02 -19.60 -0.69
C TYR A 348 1.48 -19.35 -0.76
N GLU A 349 2.09 -19.40 -1.94
CA GLU A 349 3.47 -19.00 -2.17
C GLU A 349 3.63 -17.47 -2.02
N TYR A 350 2.66 -16.71 -2.51
CA TYR A 350 2.66 -15.24 -2.41
C TYR A 350 2.26 -14.74 -1.00
N TYR A 351 1.41 -15.48 -0.27
CA TYR A 351 0.99 -15.16 1.09
C TYR A 351 1.30 -16.31 2.07
N PRO A 352 2.58 -16.52 2.46
CA PRO A 352 2.98 -17.64 3.31
C PRO A 352 2.25 -17.71 4.65
N TRP A 353 1.93 -16.55 5.23
CA TRP A 353 1.22 -16.39 6.50
C TRP A 353 -0.25 -16.86 6.46
N MET A 354 -0.83 -17.12 5.28
CA MET A 354 -2.18 -17.67 5.16
C MET A 354 -2.26 -19.19 5.31
N LYS A 355 -1.12 -19.89 5.37
CA LYS A 355 -1.08 -21.34 5.59
C LYS A 355 -1.65 -21.72 6.96
N ASP A 356 -1.49 -20.86 7.96
CA ASP A 356 -1.88 -21.12 9.35
C ASP A 356 -3.30 -20.65 9.72
N TYR A 357 -4.04 -20.06 8.76
CA TYR A 357 -5.39 -19.57 9.02
C TYR A 357 -6.44 -20.69 8.93
N PRO A 358 -7.28 -20.89 9.96
CA PRO A 358 -8.33 -21.90 9.95
C PRO A 358 -9.36 -21.63 8.82
N GLU A 359 -9.77 -22.69 8.13
CA GLU A 359 -10.59 -22.63 6.91
C GLU A 359 -11.90 -21.81 6.95
N PRO A 360 -12.65 -21.65 8.06
CA PRO A 360 -13.96 -21.00 7.99
C PRO A 360 -13.91 -19.50 7.61
N LEU A 361 -12.74 -18.85 7.63
CA LEU A 361 -12.59 -17.45 7.22
C LEU A 361 -12.12 -17.27 5.77
N LYS A 362 -11.80 -18.35 5.04
CA LYS A 362 -11.33 -18.27 3.64
C LYS A 362 -12.47 -18.04 2.63
N GLN A 363 -13.72 -18.32 3.01
CA GLN A 363 -14.89 -18.15 2.12
C GLN A 363 -15.39 -16.70 2.00
N TYR A 364 -14.97 -15.79 2.88
CA TYR A 364 -15.56 -14.44 2.95
C TYR A 364 -14.79 -13.35 2.19
N ARG A 365 -13.80 -13.68 1.36
CA ARG A 365 -12.96 -12.67 0.69
C ARG A 365 -12.81 -12.78 -0.83
N CYS A 366 -13.54 -13.69 -1.49
CA CYS A 366 -13.69 -13.67 -2.94
C CYS A 366 -15.03 -13.01 -3.31
N ILE A 367 -15.11 -11.69 -3.12
CA ILE A 367 -16.06 -10.81 -3.81
C ILE A 367 -15.27 -9.61 -4.33
#